data_AF-A0A554K1Y7-F1
#
_entry.id   AF-A0A554K1Y7-F1
#
_cell.length_a   1.000
_cell.length_b   1.000
_cell.length_c   1.000
_cell.angle_alpha   90.00
_cell.angle_beta   90.00
_cell.angle_gamma   90.00
#
_symmetry.space_group_name_H-M   'P 1'
#
loop_
_entity.id
_entity.type
_entity.pdbx_description
1 polymer ?
#
loop_
_entity_poly.entity_id
_entity_poly.type
_entity_poly.pdbx_seq_one_letter_code
_entity_poly.pdbx_strand_id
1 'polypeptide(L)'
;MSRGFFQSTLLNILALAAVFFLAVSIGKLRPQKTIIDARLQNLEGKITETEKANSDLARLLDYFKSRAYLEREAKLKLNVRRPDENVVFIYEDEKESAMNNENSQGFSGLEGLTNFEKWLKYLFGN
;
A
#
# COMPACT_ATOMS: atom_id res chain seq x y z
N MET A 1 -65.51 40.55 -15.05
CA MET A 1 -64.87 41.86 -14.77
C MET A 1 -63.90 41.66 -13.62
N SER A 2 -62.65 41.27 -13.88
CA SER A 2 -61.66 40.97 -12.83
C SER A 2 -60.26 41.28 -13.34
N ARG A 3 -59.98 42.56 -13.62
CA ARG A 3 -58.65 43.04 -14.04
C ARG A 3 -57.97 43.94 -12.99
N GLY A 4 -58.56 44.13 -11.81
CA GLY A 4 -58.04 45.05 -10.80
C GLY A 4 -57.12 44.44 -9.73
N PHE A 5 -57.20 43.13 -9.47
CA PHE A 5 -56.42 42.54 -8.37
C PHE A 5 -54.92 42.40 -8.69
N PHE A 6 -54.55 42.25 -9.97
CA PHE A 6 -53.15 42.08 -10.39
C PHE A 6 -52.37 43.39 -10.59
N GLN A 7 -52.95 44.57 -10.34
CA GLN A 7 -52.27 45.86 -10.48
C GLN A 7 -51.76 46.45 -9.15
N SER A 8 -52.09 45.85 -8.01
CA SER A 8 -51.57 46.31 -6.72
C SER A 8 -50.12 45.87 -6.56
N THR A 9 -49.19 46.83 -6.47
CA THR A 9 -47.76 46.61 -6.19
C THR A 9 -47.55 45.71 -4.96
N LEU A 10 -48.44 45.84 -3.96
CA LEU A 10 -48.48 44.98 -2.77
C LEU A 10 -48.73 43.50 -3.08
N LEU A 11 -49.68 43.17 -3.96
CA LEU A 11 -50.00 41.78 -4.30
C LEU A 11 -48.83 41.16 -5.09
N ASN A 12 -48.22 41.92 -6.01
CA ASN A 12 -47.03 41.46 -6.72
C ASN A 12 -45.83 41.23 -5.78
N ILE A 13 -45.60 42.10 -4.79
CA ILE A 13 -44.54 41.90 -3.78
C ILE A 13 -44.83 40.66 -2.93
N LEU A 14 -46.09 40.46 -2.51
CA LEU A 14 -46.49 39.28 -1.74
C LEU A 14 -46.33 37.99 -2.54
N ALA A 15 -46.70 38.01 -3.82
CA ALA A 15 -46.51 36.88 -4.73
C ALA A 15 -45.02 36.58 -4.93
N LEU A 16 -44.18 37.60 -5.11
CA LEU A 16 -42.74 37.44 -5.25
C LEU A 16 -42.11 36.87 -3.97
N ALA A 17 -42.55 37.35 -2.80
CA ALA A 17 -42.12 36.84 -1.51
C ALA A 17 -42.54 35.38 -1.30
N ALA A 18 -43.75 34.99 -1.72
CA ALA A 18 -44.22 33.62 -1.68
C ALA A 18 -43.39 32.70 -2.59
N VAL A 19 -43.06 33.14 -3.80
CA VAL A 19 -42.19 32.41 -4.73
C VAL A 19 -40.77 32.29 -4.18
N PHE A 20 -40.23 33.36 -3.59
CA PHE A 20 -38.91 33.34 -2.96
C PHE A 20 -38.88 32.36 -1.77
N PHE A 21 -39.90 32.38 -0.91
CA PHE A 21 -40.03 31.46 0.21
C PHE A 21 -40.11 30.00 -0.23
N LEU A 22 -40.87 29.71 -1.28
CA LEU A 22 -40.93 28.39 -1.90
C LEU A 22 -39.57 27.95 -2.47
N ALA A 23 -38.87 28.84 -3.17
CA ALA A 23 -37.53 28.56 -3.71
C ALA A 23 -36.52 28.21 -2.60
N VAL A 24 -36.52 28.96 -1.50
CA VAL A 24 -35.67 28.67 -0.32
C VAL A 24 -36.06 27.36 0.34
N SER A 25 -37.35 27.07 0.47
CA SER A 25 -37.85 25.82 1.06
C SER A 25 -37.39 24.59 0.27
N ILE A 26 -37.49 24.64 -1.06
CA ILE A 26 -37.04 23.56 -1.96
C ILE A 26 -35.51 23.37 -1.88
N GLY A 27 -34.76 24.46 -1.76
CA GLY A 27 -33.30 24.42 -1.63
C GLY A 27 -32.82 23.68 -0.38
N LYS A 28 -33.58 23.74 0.73
CA LYS A 28 -33.24 23.08 1.99
C LYS A 28 -33.43 21.56 2.01
N LEU A 29 -34.18 20.98 1.05
CA LEU A 29 -34.44 19.53 1.01
C LEU A 29 -33.41 18.72 0.21
N ARG A 30 -32.45 19.36 -0.47
CA ARG A 30 -31.48 18.65 -1.31
C ARG A 30 -30.32 17.91 -0.60
N PRO A 31 -29.87 18.22 0.62
CA PRO A 31 -28.62 17.62 1.13
C PRO A 31 -28.77 16.22 1.74
N GLN A 32 -29.98 15.66 1.86
CA GLN A 32 -30.15 14.38 2.59
C GLN A 32 -29.75 13.16 1.76
N LYS A 33 -29.99 13.18 0.43
CA LYS A 33 -29.68 12.03 -0.42
C LYS A 33 -28.17 11.76 -0.52
N THR A 34 -27.39 12.82 -0.71
CA THR A 34 -25.92 12.71 -0.84
C THR A 34 -25.25 12.22 0.44
N ILE A 35 -25.77 12.60 1.61
CA ILE A 35 -25.24 12.13 2.91
C ILE A 35 -25.54 10.64 3.12
N ILE A 36 -26.72 10.18 2.72
CA ILE A 36 -27.11 8.77 2.85
C ILE A 36 -26.29 7.91 1.89
N ASP A 37 -26.15 8.32 0.63
CA ASP A 37 -25.37 7.59 -0.38
C ASP A 37 -23.89 7.50 0.03
N ALA A 38 -23.30 8.58 0.56
CA ALA A 38 -21.94 8.58 1.07
C ALA A 38 -21.74 7.65 2.28
N ARG A 39 -22.74 7.56 3.18
CA ARG A 39 -22.71 6.62 4.31
C ARG A 39 -22.80 5.17 3.84
N LEU A 40 -23.64 4.91 2.83
CA LEU A 40 -23.79 3.58 2.26
C LEU A 40 -22.50 3.13 1.60
N GLN A 41 -21.88 3.99 0.78
CA GLN A 41 -20.59 3.71 0.15
C GLN A 41 -19.47 3.50 1.17
N ASN A 42 -19.44 4.29 2.27
CA ASN A 42 -18.48 4.09 3.34
C ASN A 42 -18.66 2.74 4.04
N LEU A 43 -19.92 2.35 4.31
CA LEU A 43 -20.24 1.11 4.99
C LEU A 43 -19.90 -0.11 4.11
N GLU A 44 -20.22 -0.04 2.82
CA GLU A 44 -19.84 -1.05 1.83
C GLU A 44 -18.32 -1.19 1.74
N GLY A 45 -17.59 -0.07 1.69
CA GLY A 45 -16.13 -0.07 1.75
C GLY A 45 -15.58 -0.80 2.99
N LYS A 46 -16.12 -0.52 4.17
CA LYS A 46 -15.73 -1.19 5.42
C LYS A 46 -16.01 -2.69 5.41
N ILE A 47 -17.12 -3.13 4.81
CA ILE A 47 -17.44 -4.55 4.65
C ILE A 47 -16.38 -5.23 3.80
N THR A 48 -16.07 -4.66 2.62
CA THR A 48 -15.07 -5.24 1.70
C THR A 48 -13.67 -5.30 2.32
N GLU A 49 -13.27 -4.27 3.07
CA GLU A 49 -12.00 -4.25 3.79
C GLU A 49 -11.93 -5.34 4.86
N THR A 50 -13.02 -5.51 5.62
CA THR A 50 -13.11 -6.52 6.67
C THR A 50 -13.11 -7.94 6.10
N GLU A 51 -13.82 -8.17 5.00
CA GLU A 51 -13.84 -9.48 4.31
C GLU A 51 -12.45 -9.83 3.76
N LYS A 52 -11.77 -8.86 3.16
CA LYS A 52 -10.41 -9.04 2.67
C LYS A 52 -9.45 -9.37 3.82
N ALA A 53 -9.50 -8.62 4.92
CA ALA A 53 -8.69 -8.87 6.09
C ALA A 53 -8.94 -10.28 6.67
N ASN A 54 -10.20 -10.71 6.73
CA ASN A 54 -10.56 -12.04 7.19
C ASN A 54 -10.00 -13.14 6.26
N SER A 55 -10.14 -12.97 4.94
CA SER A 55 -9.55 -13.88 3.95
C SER A 55 -8.02 -13.97 4.08
N ASP A 56 -7.34 -12.84 4.22
CA ASP A 56 -5.88 -12.81 4.36
C ASP A 56 -5.44 -13.49 5.66
N LEU A 57 -6.12 -13.23 6.77
CA LEU A 57 -5.87 -13.92 8.05
C LEU A 57 -6.09 -15.43 7.93
N ALA A 58 -7.15 -15.87 7.23
CA ALA A 58 -7.41 -17.28 7.00
C ALA A 58 -6.30 -17.95 6.20
N ARG A 59 -5.77 -17.28 5.17
CA ARG A 59 -4.63 -17.76 4.37
C ARG A 59 -3.35 -17.87 5.21
N LEU A 60 -3.07 -16.88 6.05
CA LEU A 60 -1.91 -16.93 6.95
C LEU A 60 -2.04 -18.08 7.95
N LEU A 61 -3.23 -18.28 8.50
CA LEU A 61 -3.50 -19.37 9.43
C LEU A 61 -3.33 -20.74 8.77
N ASP A 62 -3.76 -20.89 7.52
CA ASP A 62 -3.54 -22.11 6.73
C ASP A 62 -2.05 -22.35 6.46
N TYR A 63 -1.30 -21.30 6.10
CA TYR A 63 0.15 -21.37 5.94
C TYR A 63 0.85 -21.82 7.23
N PHE A 64 0.49 -21.28 8.39
CA PHE A 64 1.07 -21.68 9.68
C PHE A 64 0.72 -23.12 10.08
N LYS A 65 -0.43 -23.64 9.65
CA LYS A 65 -0.80 -25.05 9.83
C LYS A 65 -0.12 -25.98 8.84
N SER A 66 0.41 -25.44 7.74
CA SER A 66 1.03 -26.24 6.70
C SER A 66 2.31 -26.92 7.19
N ARG A 67 2.61 -28.09 6.60
CA ARG A 67 3.86 -28.81 6.83
C ARG A 67 5.09 -27.98 6.45
N ALA A 68 4.97 -27.14 5.44
CA ALA A 68 6.06 -26.27 4.99
C ALA A 68 6.50 -25.28 6.07
N TYR A 69 5.56 -24.72 6.84
CA TYR A 69 5.89 -23.84 7.97
C TYR A 69 6.56 -24.62 9.10
N LEU A 70 6.05 -25.80 9.44
CA LEU A 70 6.66 -26.67 10.45
C LEU A 70 8.08 -27.09 10.06
N GLU A 71 8.31 -27.46 8.80
CA GLU A 71 9.64 -27.78 8.26
C GLU A 71 10.58 -26.57 8.35
N ARG A 72 10.11 -25.38 8.00
CA ARG A 72 10.89 -24.14 8.13
C ARG A 72 11.29 -23.88 9.58
N GLU A 73 10.35 -23.95 10.51
CA GLU A 73 10.62 -23.75 11.94
C GLU A 73 11.59 -24.81 12.50
N ALA A 74 11.45 -26.07 12.08
CA ALA A 74 12.34 -27.14 12.50
C ALA A 74 13.76 -26.93 11.95
N LYS A 75 13.90 -26.55 10.67
CA LYS A 75 15.20 -26.18 10.07
C LYS A 75 15.87 -25.03 10.83
N LEU A 76 15.10 -23.99 11.18
CA LEU A 76 15.64 -22.82 11.89
C LEU A 76 16.03 -23.12 13.34
N LYS A 77 15.19 -23.85 14.08
CA LYS A 77 15.37 -24.06 15.53
C LYS A 77 16.20 -25.28 15.88
N LEU A 78 16.06 -26.34 15.10
CA LEU A 78 16.63 -27.64 15.40
C LEU A 78 17.72 -28.04 14.40
N ASN A 79 17.98 -27.20 13.40
CA ASN A 79 18.91 -27.47 12.29
C ASN A 79 18.65 -28.86 11.65
N VAL A 80 17.38 -29.29 11.63
CA VAL A 80 17.01 -30.61 11.12
C VAL A 80 17.03 -30.60 9.59
N ARG A 81 17.60 -31.65 9.00
CA ARG A 81 17.61 -31.87 7.56
C ARG A 81 16.57 -32.90 7.17
N ARG A 82 16.03 -32.80 5.95
CA ARG A 82 15.25 -33.90 5.40
C ARG A 82 16.16 -35.07 5.00
N PRO A 83 15.67 -36.32 5.04
CA PRO A 83 16.49 -37.50 4.74
C PRO A 83 17.04 -37.52 3.30
N ASP A 84 16.41 -36.79 2.38
CA ASP A 84 16.80 -36.61 0.98
C ASP A 84 17.68 -35.36 0.73
N GLU A 85 18.08 -34.63 1.77
CA GLU A 85 18.84 -33.37 1.67
C GLU A 85 20.33 -33.56 2.00
N ASN A 86 21.20 -33.17 1.06
CA ASN A 86 22.66 -33.12 1.25
C ASN A 86 23.08 -31.73 1.73
N VAL A 87 23.69 -31.67 2.91
CA VAL A 87 24.24 -30.44 3.51
C VAL A 87 25.75 -30.50 3.38
N VAL A 88 26.35 -29.45 2.81
CA VAL A 88 27.81 -29.30 2.70
C VAL A 88 28.26 -28.28 3.74
N PHE A 89 29.16 -28.67 4.63
CA PHE A 89 29.84 -27.75 5.54
C PHE A 89 31.09 -27.22 4.82
N ILE A 90 31.12 -25.91 4.60
CA ILE A 90 32.30 -25.21 4.08
C ILE A 90 33.08 -24.74 5.29
N TYR A 91 34.26 -25.30 5.50
CA TYR A 91 35.20 -24.82 6.50
C TYR A 91 36.15 -23.85 5.79
N GLU A 92 36.26 -22.62 6.28
CA GLU A 92 37.34 -21.73 5.87
C GLU A 92 38.62 -22.26 6.51
N ASP A 93 39.49 -22.87 5.71
CA ASP A 93 40.84 -23.16 6.15
C ASP A 93 41.55 -21.82 6.37
N GLU A 94 41.81 -21.46 7.63
CA GLU A 94 42.58 -20.25 8.00
C GLU A 94 43.97 -20.19 7.32
N LYS A 95 44.42 -21.32 6.75
CA LYS A 95 45.69 -21.44 6.01
C LYS A 95 45.61 -21.05 4.53
N GLU A 96 44.43 -20.98 3.91
CA GLU A 96 44.31 -20.53 2.51
C GLU A 96 44.23 -19.01 2.37
N SER A 97 43.88 -18.28 3.43
CA SER A 97 43.91 -16.80 3.43
C SER A 97 45.33 -16.22 3.31
N ALA A 98 46.37 -17.02 3.58
CA ALA A 98 47.77 -16.62 3.35
C ALA A 98 48.28 -16.96 1.94
N MET A 99 47.66 -17.92 1.24
CA MET A 99 48.17 -18.42 -0.06
C MET A 99 47.47 -17.81 -1.27
N ASN A 100 46.29 -17.20 -1.08
CA ASN A 100 45.57 -16.48 -2.16
C ASN A 100 45.88 -14.98 -2.27
N ASN A 101 46.78 -14.44 -1.44
CA ASN A 101 47.19 -13.02 -1.51
C ASN A 101 48.28 -12.71 -2.55
N GLU A 102 48.78 -13.70 -3.29
CA GLU A 102 49.79 -13.47 -4.34
C GLU A 102 49.23 -13.46 -5.77
N ASN A 103 47.91 -13.65 -5.96
CA ASN A 103 47.33 -13.65 -7.31
C ASN A 103 46.24 -12.58 -7.57
N SER A 104 46.09 -11.61 -6.66
CA SER A 104 45.39 -10.36 -6.98
C SER A 104 46.35 -9.36 -7.64
N GLN A 105 46.82 -9.67 -8.84
CA GLN A 105 47.18 -8.65 -9.82
C GLN A 105 45.89 -7.99 -10.30
N GLY A 106 45.32 -7.16 -9.43
CA GLY A 106 44.03 -6.54 -9.63
C GLY A 106 43.76 -5.59 -8.49
N PHE A 107 44.12 -4.32 -8.70
CA PHE A 107 43.69 -3.17 -7.91
C PHE A 107 44.49 -2.73 -6.66
N SER A 108 45.81 -2.88 -6.65
CA SER A 108 46.71 -2.16 -5.70
C SER A 108 46.82 -0.63 -5.94
N GLY A 109 46.00 -0.06 -6.85
CA GLY A 109 46.07 1.36 -7.26
C GLY A 109 44.77 2.14 -7.06
N LEU A 110 43.87 1.67 -6.19
CA LEU A 110 42.61 2.35 -5.83
C LEU A 110 42.50 2.76 -4.36
N GLU A 111 43.53 2.50 -3.57
CA GLU A 111 43.58 2.99 -2.19
C GLU A 111 43.78 4.51 -2.22
N GLY A 112 42.75 5.24 -1.77
CA GLY A 112 42.70 6.71 -1.76
C GLY A 112 41.73 7.34 -2.76
N LEU A 113 41.14 6.57 -3.69
CA LEU A 113 40.14 7.11 -4.62
C LEU A 113 38.73 7.07 -4.03
N THR A 114 37.93 8.07 -4.38
CA THR A 114 36.50 8.10 -4.00
C THR A 114 35.73 6.99 -4.71
N ASN A 115 34.60 6.56 -4.12
CA ASN A 115 33.81 5.47 -4.70
C ASN A 115 33.39 5.76 -6.15
N PHE A 116 33.14 7.02 -6.51
CA PHE A 116 32.81 7.42 -7.88
C PHE A 116 33.95 7.18 -8.87
N GLU A 117 35.18 7.55 -8.53
CA GLU A 117 36.34 7.37 -9.41
C GLU A 117 36.67 5.89 -9.62
N LYS A 118 36.43 5.04 -8.61
CA LYS A 118 36.56 3.58 -8.73
C LYS A 118 35.62 3.02 -9.81
N TRP A 119 34.36 3.46 -9.81
CA TRP A 119 33.37 3.04 -10.81
C TRP A 119 33.71 3.55 -12.21
N LEU A 120 34.21 4.77 -12.32
CA LEU A 120 34.58 5.36 -13.62
C LEU A 120 35.78 4.63 -14.23
N LYS A 121 36.79 4.29 -13.42
CA LYS A 121 37.93 3.49 -13.86
C LYS A 121 37.54 2.05 -14.24
N TYR A 122 36.54 1.47 -13.57
CA TYR A 122 36.00 0.15 -13.93
C TYR A 122 35.25 0.17 -15.27
N LEU A 123 34.49 1.22 -15.55
CA LEU A 123 33.68 1.35 -16.78
C LEU A 123 34.48 1.76 -18.01
N PHE A 124 35.61 2.45 -17.84
CA PHE A 124 36.38 3.04 -18.95
C PHE A 124 37.88 2.67 -18.96
N GLY A 125 38.36 1.88 -17.99
CA GLY A 125 39.71 1.34 -17.97
C GLY A 125 39.74 -0.02 -18.66
N ASN A 126 40.37 -0.07 -19.84
CA ASN A 126 40.60 -1.29 -20.63
C ASN A 126 41.60 -2.24 -19.95
#